data_AF-A0A6G9Z2M1-F1
#
_entry.id   AF-A0A6G9Z2M1-F1
#
_cell.length_a   1.000
_cell.length_b   1.000
_cell.length_c   1.000
_cell.angle_alpha   90.00
_cell.angle_beta   90.00
_cell.angle_gamma   90.00
#
_symmetry.space_group_name_H-M   'P 1'
#
loop_
_entity.id
_entity.type
_entity.pdbx_description
1 polymer ?
#
loop_
_entity_poly.entity_id
_entity_poly.type
_entity_poly.pdbx_seq_one_letter_code
_entity_poly.pdbx_strand_id
1 'polypeptide(L)' 'MSDWVTLGLLLLASLAVSVVVYLVAVLWPQQPPKNRSVQEIRRRIEEEEADE' A
#
# COMPACT_ATOMS: atom_id res chain seq x y z
N MET A 1 -26.55 25.50 -16.57
CA MET A 1 -25.33 24.84 -17.09
C MET A 1 -25.78 23.49 -17.63
N SER A 2 -25.47 23.18 -18.89
CA SER A 2 -26.04 22.02 -19.60
C SER A 2 -25.67 20.71 -18.91
N ASP A 3 -26.66 19.85 -18.62
CA ASP A 3 -26.48 18.58 -17.91
C ASP A 3 -25.41 17.67 -18.54
N TRP A 4 -25.22 17.78 -19.85
CA TRP A 4 -24.14 17.12 -20.60
C TRP A 4 -22.73 17.51 -20.14
N VAL A 5 -22.52 18.78 -19.77
CA VAL A 5 -21.23 19.26 -19.24
C VAL A 5 -20.99 18.66 -17.87
N THR A 6 -22.03 18.60 -17.03
CA THR A 6 -21.96 17.98 -15.70
C THR A 6 -21.66 16.48 -15.79
N LEU A 7 -22.30 15.78 -16.73
CA LEU A 7 -22.04 14.36 -16.99
C LEU A 7 -20.62 14.11 -17.51
N GLY A 8 -20.13 14.97 -18.42
CA GLY A 8 -18.76 14.89 -18.91
C GLY A 8 -17.72 15.09 -17.80
N LEU A 9 -17.96 16.06 -16.91
CA LEU A 9 -17.13 16.30 -15.73
C LEU A 9 -17.14 15.13 -14.76
N LEU A 10 -18.31 14.52 -14.51
CA LEU A 10 -18.44 13.35 -13.66
C LEU A 10 -17.66 12.15 -14.20
N LEU A 11 -17.73 11.89 -15.50
CA LEU A 11 -16.96 10.83 -16.15
C LEU A 11 -15.46 11.08 -16.03
N LEU A 12 -15.03 12.31 -16.27
CA LEU A 12 -13.62 12.69 -16.16
C LEU A 12 -13.10 12.56 -14.72
N ALA A 13 -13.90 13.00 -13.75
CA ALA A 13 -13.59 12.86 -12.33
C ALA A 13 -13.51 11.38 -11.92
N SER A 14 -14.45 10.55 -12.38
CA SER A 14 -14.43 9.10 -12.13
C SER A 14 -13.19 8.44 -12.71
N LEU A 15 -12.76 8.83 -13.92
CA LEU A 15 -11.54 8.31 -14.54
C LEU A 15 -10.31 8.71 -13.72
N ALA A 16 -10.21 9.98 -13.34
CA ALA A 16 -9.10 10.51 -12.54
C ALA A 16 -8.98 9.78 -11.19
N VAL A 17 -10.10 9.56 -10.49
CA VAL A 17 -10.13 8.83 -9.22
C VAL A 17 -9.63 7.39 -9.40
N SER A 18 -10.09 6.69 -10.44
CA SER A 18 -9.64 5.32 -10.72
C SER A 18 -8.12 5.24 -10.96
N VAL A 19 -7.55 6.19 -11.71
CA VAL A 19 -6.10 6.25 -11.95
C VAL A 19 -5.35 6.49 -10.65
N VAL A 20 -5.82 7.40 -9.80
CA VAL A 20 -5.20 7.67 -8.49
C VAL A 20 -5.24 6.42 -7.61
N VAL A 21 -6.38 5.73 -7.52
CA VAL A 21 -6.50 4.49 -6.75
C VAL A 21 -5.53 3.41 -7.27
N TYR A 22 -5.43 3.27 -8.59
CA TYR A 22 -4.49 2.33 -9.20
C TYR A 22 -3.03 2.67 -8.86
N LEU A 23 -2.65 3.95 -8.97
CA LEU A 23 -1.32 4.40 -8.61
C LEU A 23 -1.03 4.16 -7.13
N VAL A 24 -1.99 4.45 -6.25
CA VAL A 24 -1.85 4.17 -4.82
C VAL A 24 -1.65 2.67 -4.61
N ALA A 25 -2.43 1.79 -5.24
CA ALA A 25 -2.29 0.36 -5.08
C ALA A 25 -0.95 -0.19 -5.60
N VAL A 26 -0.46 0.32 -6.74
CA VAL A 26 0.80 -0.12 -7.36
C VAL A 26 2.02 0.45 -6.63
N LEU A 27 1.97 1.73 -6.27
CA LEU A 27 3.05 2.41 -5.58
C LEU A 27 2.98 2.23 -4.08
N TRP A 28 1.93 1.60 -3.55
CA TRP A 28 1.85 1.30 -2.12
C TRP A 28 3.08 0.45 -1.79
N PRO A 29 4.00 0.96 -0.95
CA PRO A 29 5.08 0.14 -0.50
C PRO A 29 4.44 -1.02 0.26
N GLN A 30 4.65 -2.25 -0.21
CA GLN A 30 4.37 -3.40 0.62
C GLN A 30 5.13 -3.16 1.92
N GLN A 31 4.39 -3.08 3.03
CA GLN A 31 5.00 -3.01 4.35
C GLN A 31 6.10 -4.07 4.40
N PRO A 32 7.36 -3.69 4.65
CA PRO A 32 8.41 -4.68 4.73
C PRO A 32 7.97 -5.72 5.76
N PRO A 33 7.94 -7.01 5.40
CA PRO A 33 7.40 -8.03 6.28
C PRO A 33 8.18 -7.96 7.59
N LYS A 34 7.47 -7.63 8.68
CA LYS A 34 8.02 -7.52 10.04
C LYS A 34 8.83 -8.77 10.46
N ASN A 35 8.49 -9.91 9.85
CA ASN A 35 9.13 -11.21 10.00
C ASN A 35 10.52 -11.36 9.33
N ARG A 36 11.02 -10.33 8.62
CA ARG A 36 12.40 -10.25 8.11
C ARG A 36 13.20 -9.09 8.71
N SER A 37 12.69 -8.46 9.77
CA SER A 37 13.50 -7.50 10.51
C SER A 37 14.66 -8.24 11.18
N VAL A 38 15.86 -7.66 11.11
CA VAL A 38 17.06 -8.18 11.77
C VAL A 38 16.85 -8.40 13.27
N GLN A 39 15.92 -7.65 13.88
CA GLN A 39 15.51 -7.80 15.27
C GLN A 39 14.86 -9.16 15.56
N GLU A 40 13.99 -9.65 14.67
CA GLU A 40 13.34 -10.96 14.84
C GLU A 40 14.36 -12.12 14.72
N ILE A 41 15.34 -11.98 13.82
CA ILE A 41 16.43 -12.97 13.65
C ILE A 41 17.34 -12.95 14.88
N ARG A 42 17.73 -11.77 15.36
CA ARG A 42 18.56 -11.61 16.57
C ARG A 42 17.87 -12.22 17.80
N ARG A 43 16.57 -11.99 17.94
CA ARG A 43 15.77 -12.54 19.05
C ARG A 43 15.76 -14.06 19.07
N ARG A 44 15.66 -14.70 17.89
CA ARG A 44 15.69 -16.17 17.80
C ARG A 44 17.05 -16.77 18.15
N ILE A 45 18.15 -16.11 17.77
CA ILE A 45 19.51 -16.55 18.10
C ILE A 45 19.77 -16.42 19.60
N GLU A 46 19.37 -15.30 20.21
CA GLU A 46 19.49 -15.10 21.67
C GLU A 46 18.62 -16.10 22.47
N GLU A 47 17.43 -16.47 21.98
CA GLU A 47 16.60 -17.50 22.62
C GLU A 47 17.24 -18.91 22.50
N GLU A 48 17.97 -19.22 21.42
CA GLU A 48 18.67 -20.50 21.23
C GLU A 48 19.96 -20.61 22.06
N GLU A 49 20.71 -19.51 22.23
CA GLU A 49 21.93 -19.48 23.06
C GLU A 49 21.63 -19.44 24.58
N ALA A 50 20.44 -19.01 24.99
CA ALA A 50 20.07 -18.92 26.41
C ALA A 50 19.50 -20.23 26.99
N ASP A 51 19.09 -21.18 26.14
CA ASP A 51 18.55 -22.49 26.53
C ASP A 51 19.64 -23.60 26.56
N GLU A 52 20.91 -23.26 26.32
CA GLU A 52 22.10 -24.15 26.45
C GLU A 52 22.89 -23.87 27.75
#